data_AF-A0A410RYM8-F1
#
_entry.id   AF-A0A410RYM8-F1
#
_cell.length_a   1.000
_cell.length_b   1.000
_cell.length_c   1.000
_cell.angle_alpha   90.00
_cell.angle_beta   90.00
_cell.angle_gamma   90.00
#
_symmetry.space_group_name_H-M   'P 1'
#
loop_
_entity.id
_entity.type
_entity.pdbx_description
1 polymer ?
#
loop_
_entity_poly.entity_id
_entity_poly.type
_entity_poly.pdbx_seq_one_letter_code
_entity_poly.pdbx_strand_id
1 'polypeptide(L)'
;MSVGYTFHVRFVPDGRTLTLHQEQEWARLRVRQNPESGSAWLNLARELSKNDPGDPLYPQAVARAYFLAPRSGWAASEAAWQMVQSGQYAPALGAVRPFLRRSHNPYVLETAAAAQFGLKQCTAALAGQQKAVELLPAEWPAAERERFQRKLQDYQSACAAPPSATR
;
A
#
# COMPACT_ATOMS: atom_id res chain seq x y z
N MET A 1 31.65 -3.54 2.75
CA MET A 1 30.64 -4.60 2.89
C MET A 1 29.94 -4.42 4.22
N SER A 2 28.71 -3.91 4.23
CA SER A 2 27.93 -3.74 5.46
C SER A 2 27.01 -4.93 5.61
N VAL A 3 27.15 -5.65 6.72
CA VAL A 3 26.40 -6.87 7.00
C VAL A 3 25.04 -6.48 7.57
N GLY A 4 23.98 -6.67 6.78
CA GLY A 4 22.61 -6.33 7.16
C GLY A 4 22.00 -7.33 8.14
N TYR A 5 22.36 -7.26 9.42
CA TYR A 5 21.62 -7.94 10.47
C TYR A 5 20.97 -6.91 11.40
N THR A 6 19.74 -6.52 11.11
CA THR A 6 18.84 -6.03 12.16
C THR A 6 18.00 -7.22 12.59
N PHE A 7 18.39 -7.88 13.68
CA PHE A 7 17.54 -8.89 14.29
C PHE A 7 16.17 -8.25 14.59
N HIS A 8 15.08 -8.89 14.15
CA HIS A 8 13.74 -8.58 14.62
C HIS A 8 13.54 -9.17 16.03
N VAL A 9 14.42 -8.82 16.98
CA VAL A 9 14.18 -9.19 18.38
C VAL A 9 13.13 -8.25 18.93
N ARG A 10 11.89 -8.73 19.08
CA ARG A 10 10.96 -8.17 20.05
C ARG A 10 11.52 -8.51 21.44
N PHE A 11 12.48 -7.74 21.92
CA PHE A 11 12.90 -7.82 23.31
C PHE A 11 11.83 -7.10 24.11
N VAL A 12 10.87 -7.86 24.63
CA VAL A 12 9.92 -7.39 25.64
C VAL A 12 10.46 -7.94 26.96
N PRO A 13 11.20 -7.16 27.76
CA PRO A 13 11.60 -7.60 29.09
C PRO A 13 10.30 -7.83 29.89
N ASP A 14 10.15 -9.05 30.40
CA ASP A 14 9.15 -9.46 31.40
C ASP A 14 7.70 -9.02 31.15
N GLY A 15 7.04 -9.60 30.13
CA GLY A 15 5.57 -9.61 30.07
C GLY A 15 4.87 -8.25 29.98
N ARG A 16 5.60 -7.15 29.79
CA ARG A 16 5.04 -5.80 29.64
C ARG A 16 4.74 -5.51 28.17
N THR A 17 3.49 -5.67 27.77
CA THR A 17 3.03 -5.18 26.48
C THR A 17 3.13 -3.65 26.47
N LEU A 18 3.80 -3.09 25.46
CA LEU A 18 3.82 -1.64 25.27
C LEU A 18 2.39 -1.15 25.00
N THR A 19 2.03 0.00 25.55
CA THR A 19 0.82 0.72 25.11
C THR A 19 0.99 1.17 23.66
N LEU A 20 -0.11 1.41 22.94
CA LEU A 20 -0.08 1.90 21.56
C LEU A 20 0.79 3.17 21.42
N HIS A 21 0.67 4.11 22.36
CA HIS A 21 1.49 5.32 22.40
C HIS A 21 2.98 5.00 22.54
N GLN A 22 3.35 4.03 23.40
CA GLN A 22 4.74 3.61 23.56
C GLN A 22 5.28 2.89 22.32
N GLU A 23 4.46 2.09 21.62
CA GLU A 23 4.85 1.47 20.35
C GLU A 23 5.15 2.52 19.27
N GLN A 24 4.32 3.56 19.17
CA GLN A 24 4.55 4.68 18.25
C GLN A 24 5.81 5.46 18.60
N GLU A 25 5.99 5.83 19.87
CA GLU A 25 7.19 6.56 20.31
C GLU A 25 8.47 5.75 20.10
N TRP A 26 8.41 4.44 20.34
CA TRP A 26 9.49 3.53 20.02
C TRP A 26 9.80 3.49 18.52
N ALA A 27 8.78 3.41 17.66
CA ALA A 27 8.97 3.41 16.22
C ALA A 27 9.60 4.72 15.73
N ARG A 28 9.19 5.87 16.28
CA ARG A 28 9.82 7.18 15.99
C ARG A 28 11.27 7.22 16.47
N LEU A 29 11.55 6.71 17.67
CA LEU A 29 12.92 6.67 18.22
C LEU A 29 13.85 5.84 17.33
N ARG A 30 13.41 4.68 16.85
CA ARG A 30 14.19 3.82 15.95
C ARG A 30 14.60 4.55 14.68
N VAL A 31 13.70 5.32 14.09
CA VAL A 31 13.99 6.13 12.90
C VAL A 31 14.97 7.26 13.23
N ARG A 32 14.79 7.97 14.35
CA ARG A 32 15.72 9.04 14.77
C ARG A 32 17.15 8.53 14.98
N GLN A 33 17.29 7.35 15.59
CA GLN A 33 18.60 6.75 15.86
C GLN A 33 19.20 6.03 14.64
N ASN A 34 18.37 5.57 13.70
CA ASN A 34 18.81 4.77 12.55
C ASN A 34 18.13 5.24 11.25
N PRO A 35 18.42 6.48 10.77
CA PRO A 35 17.70 7.08 9.64
C PRO A 35 17.95 6.41 8.29
N GLU A 36 18.99 5.58 8.17
CA GLU A 36 19.28 4.78 6.97
C GLU A 36 18.70 3.36 7.04
N SER A 37 18.06 2.99 8.16
CA SER A 37 17.50 1.65 8.34
C SER A 37 16.12 1.53 7.71
N GLY A 38 16.03 0.83 6.58
CA GLY A 38 14.75 0.53 5.93
C GLY A 38 13.76 -0.20 6.86
N SER A 39 14.26 -1.04 7.78
CA SER A 39 13.41 -1.76 8.75
C SER A 39 12.87 -0.87 9.87
N ALA A 40 13.58 0.22 10.23
CA ALA A 40 13.08 1.23 11.16
C ALA A 40 11.95 2.04 10.53
N TRP A 41 12.17 2.55 9.31
CA TRP A 41 11.14 3.28 8.57
C TRP A 41 9.93 2.43 8.24
N LEU A 42 10.11 1.16 7.86
CA LEU A 42 9.01 0.23 7.62
C LEU A 42 8.18 -0.01 8.88
N ASN A 43 8.80 -0.08 10.05
CA ASN A 43 8.08 -0.22 11.31
C ASN A 43 7.28 1.04 11.62
N LEU A 44 7.89 2.23 11.53
CA LEU A 44 7.16 3.48 11.74
C LEU A 44 5.96 3.61 10.78
N ALA A 45 6.16 3.36 9.49
CA ALA A 45 5.09 3.42 8.51
C ALA A 45 3.93 2.48 8.86
N ARG A 46 4.21 1.23 9.29
CA ARG A 46 3.19 0.26 9.67
C ARG A 46 2.46 0.60 10.97
N GLU A 47 3.15 1.18 11.94
CA GLU A 47 2.49 1.62 13.18
C GLU A 47 1.57 2.80 12.92
N LEU A 48 2.01 3.77 12.10
CA LEU A 48 1.18 4.89 11.71
C LEU A 48 -0.01 4.43 10.86
N SER A 49 0.18 3.57 9.84
CA SER A 49 -0.93 3.11 8.99
C SER A 49 -2.08 2.46 9.78
N LYS A 50 -1.75 1.74 10.87
CA LYS A 50 -2.73 1.01 11.68
C LYS A 50 -3.41 1.89 12.72
N ASN A 51 -2.60 2.71 13.41
CA ASN A 51 -3.02 3.35 14.65
C ASN A 51 -3.24 4.86 14.49
N ASP A 52 -2.59 5.49 13.51
CA ASP A 52 -2.71 6.92 13.24
C ASP A 52 -2.39 7.25 11.76
N PRO A 53 -3.26 6.84 10.82
CA PRO A 53 -3.02 7.07 9.39
C PRO A 53 -3.14 8.55 9.00
N GLY A 54 -3.64 9.41 9.91
CA GLY A 54 -3.71 10.86 9.74
C GLY A 54 -2.44 11.60 10.15
N ASP A 55 -1.47 10.92 10.77
CA ASP A 55 -0.21 11.54 11.17
C ASP A 55 0.54 12.12 9.95
N PRO A 56 0.98 13.40 9.99
CA PRO A 56 1.71 14.03 8.89
C PRO A 56 3.01 13.33 8.48
N LEU A 57 3.63 12.55 9.37
CA LEU A 57 4.81 11.74 9.07
C LEU A 57 4.49 10.47 8.29
N TYR A 58 3.23 10.03 8.22
CA TYR A 58 2.89 8.77 7.56
C TYR A 58 3.34 8.72 6.09
N PRO A 59 3.06 9.73 5.24
CA PRO A 59 3.55 9.74 3.86
C PRO A 59 5.08 9.73 3.76
N GLN A 60 5.76 10.49 4.63
CA GLN A 60 7.22 10.52 4.66
C GLN A 60 7.80 9.16 5.07
N ALA A 61 7.21 8.51 6.06
CA ALA A 61 7.64 7.22 6.55
C ALA A 61 7.48 6.13 5.48
N VAL A 62 6.36 6.14 4.76
CA VAL A 62 6.13 5.22 3.62
C VAL A 62 7.14 5.47 2.51
N ALA A 63 7.33 6.72 2.09
CA ALA A 63 8.27 7.06 1.03
C ALA A 63 9.71 6.63 1.36
N ARG A 64 10.15 6.90 2.59
CA ARG A 64 11.50 6.53 3.04
C ARG A 64 11.65 5.03 3.24
N ALA A 65 10.62 4.34 3.74
CA ALA A 65 10.61 2.88 3.82
C ALA A 65 10.71 2.24 2.43
N TYR A 66 9.98 2.75 1.44
CA TYR A 66 10.05 2.25 0.06
C TYR A 66 11.42 2.52 -0.57
N PHE A 67 11.97 3.73 -0.37
CA PHE A 67 13.31 4.08 -0.88
C PHE A 67 14.41 3.17 -0.33
N LEU A 68 14.41 2.92 0.99
CA LEU A 68 15.44 2.12 1.65
C LEU A 68 15.21 0.61 1.52
N ALA A 69 13.97 0.17 1.30
CA ALA A 69 13.60 -1.24 1.19
C ALA A 69 12.62 -1.49 0.02
N PRO A 70 13.02 -1.26 -1.25
CA PRO A 70 12.13 -1.32 -2.41
C PRO A 70 11.59 -2.73 -2.70
N ARG A 71 12.18 -3.77 -2.08
CA ARG A 71 11.72 -5.16 -2.17
C ARG A 71 10.60 -5.50 -1.19
N SER A 72 10.26 -4.59 -0.28
CA SER A 72 9.10 -4.74 0.60
C SER A 72 7.82 -4.51 -0.20
N GLY A 73 7.08 -5.59 -0.50
CA GLY A 73 5.82 -5.48 -1.23
C GLY A 73 4.80 -4.57 -0.54
N TRP A 74 4.76 -4.58 0.79
CA TRP A 74 3.90 -3.68 1.56
C TRP A 74 4.28 -2.21 1.38
N ALA A 75 5.57 -1.87 1.49
CA ALA A 75 6.01 -0.47 1.35
C ALA A 75 5.83 0.01 -0.09
N ALA A 76 6.10 -0.85 -1.08
CA ALA A 76 5.87 -0.54 -2.49
C ALA A 76 4.39 -0.29 -2.78
N SER A 77 3.48 -1.09 -2.21
CA SER A 77 2.03 -0.89 -2.36
C SER A 77 1.55 0.40 -1.72
N GLU A 78 1.94 0.69 -0.48
CA GLU A 78 1.56 1.95 0.20
C GLU A 78 2.11 3.17 -0.54
N ALA A 79 3.37 3.15 -0.95
CA ALA A 79 3.97 4.25 -1.70
C ALA A 79 3.27 4.44 -3.05
N ALA A 80 2.96 3.35 -3.76
CA ALA A 80 2.24 3.42 -5.02
C ALA A 80 0.80 3.92 -4.83
N TRP A 81 0.13 3.57 -3.74
CA TRP A 81 -1.19 4.10 -3.43
C TRP A 81 -1.14 5.61 -3.23
N GLN A 82 -0.18 6.14 -2.47
CA GLN A 82 0.04 7.58 -2.32
C GLN A 82 0.39 8.26 -3.66
N MET A 83 1.15 7.60 -4.54
CA MET A 83 1.40 8.07 -5.89
C MET A 83 0.11 8.16 -6.72
N VAL A 84 -0.78 7.15 -6.66
CA VAL A 84 -2.09 7.20 -7.32
C VAL A 84 -2.93 8.37 -6.82
N GLN A 85 -2.99 8.61 -5.51
CA GLN A 85 -3.74 9.72 -4.92
C GLN A 85 -3.20 11.10 -5.38
N SER A 86 -1.91 11.18 -5.68
CA SER A 86 -1.27 12.41 -6.21
C SER A 86 -1.22 12.47 -7.75
N GLY A 87 -1.89 11.55 -8.46
CA GLY A 87 -1.93 11.53 -9.93
C GLY A 87 -0.69 10.96 -10.61
N GLN A 88 0.28 10.45 -9.85
CA GLN A 88 1.52 9.85 -10.36
C GLN A 88 1.32 8.39 -10.76
N TYR A 89 0.47 8.16 -11.77
CA TYR A 89 0.03 6.81 -12.13
C TYR A 89 1.14 5.92 -12.73
N ALA A 90 1.99 6.45 -13.62
CA ALA A 90 3.08 5.66 -14.21
C ALA A 90 4.14 5.25 -13.17
N PRO A 91 4.62 6.15 -12.28
CA PRO A 91 5.45 5.77 -11.14
C PRO A 91 4.79 4.72 -10.23
N ALA A 92 3.50 4.90 -9.89
CA ALA A 92 2.77 3.96 -9.06
C ALA A 92 2.77 2.54 -9.68
N LEU A 93 2.43 2.44 -10.97
CA LEU A 93 2.42 1.16 -11.68
C LEU A 93 3.82 0.54 -11.72
N GLY A 94 4.87 1.34 -11.89
CA GLY A 94 6.25 0.88 -11.82
C GLY A 94 6.61 0.27 -10.47
N ALA A 95 6.19 0.91 -9.38
CA ALA A 95 6.47 0.47 -8.01
C ALA A 95 5.83 -0.88 -7.67
N VAL A 96 4.58 -1.12 -8.07
CA VAL A 96 3.86 -2.38 -7.75
C VAL A 96 4.11 -3.51 -8.74
N ARG A 97 4.62 -3.22 -9.94
CA ARG A 97 4.83 -4.21 -11.02
C ARG A 97 5.58 -5.48 -10.58
N PRO A 98 6.67 -5.41 -9.79
CA PRO A 98 7.39 -6.61 -9.35
C PRO A 98 6.54 -7.57 -8.50
N PHE A 99 5.49 -7.05 -7.86
CA PHE A 99 4.64 -7.80 -6.93
C PHE A 99 3.38 -8.35 -7.60
N LEU A 100 2.95 -7.81 -8.74
CA LEU A 100 1.70 -8.20 -9.40
C LEU A 100 1.62 -9.68 -9.76
N ARG A 101 2.66 -10.26 -10.38
CA ARG A 101 2.62 -11.63 -10.92
C ARG A 101 2.39 -12.72 -9.87
N ARG A 102 2.71 -12.45 -8.60
CA ARG A 102 2.64 -13.43 -7.51
C ARG A 102 1.75 -12.97 -6.35
N SER A 103 1.10 -11.81 -6.48
CA SER A 103 0.32 -11.24 -5.39
C SER A 103 -1.09 -11.81 -5.39
N HIS A 104 -1.43 -12.49 -4.30
CA HIS A 104 -2.81 -12.75 -3.89
C HIS A 104 -3.36 -11.63 -2.98
N ASN A 105 -2.59 -10.56 -2.74
CA ASN A 105 -3.02 -9.43 -1.92
C ASN A 105 -3.90 -8.49 -2.76
N PRO A 106 -5.20 -8.33 -2.42
CA PRO A 106 -6.13 -7.45 -3.14
C PRO A 106 -5.67 -6.00 -3.25
N TYR A 107 -4.97 -5.46 -2.24
CA TYR A 107 -4.50 -4.07 -2.27
C TYR A 107 -3.44 -3.81 -3.35
N VAL A 108 -2.57 -4.79 -3.63
CA VAL A 108 -1.58 -4.67 -4.71
C VAL A 108 -2.29 -4.60 -6.06
N LEU A 109 -3.33 -5.41 -6.23
CA LEU A 109 -4.13 -5.48 -7.46
C LEU A 109 -4.95 -4.20 -7.66
N GLU A 110 -5.64 -3.72 -6.61
CA GLU A 110 -6.38 -2.45 -6.65
C GLU A 110 -5.47 -1.26 -6.96
N THR A 111 -4.28 -1.20 -6.34
CA THR A 111 -3.33 -0.12 -6.60
C THR A 111 -2.86 -0.11 -8.05
N ALA A 112 -2.55 -1.27 -8.62
CA ALA A 112 -2.19 -1.38 -10.03
C ALA A 112 -3.35 -1.02 -10.96
N ALA A 113 -4.57 -1.47 -10.63
CA ALA A 113 -5.78 -1.16 -11.38
C ALA A 113 -6.09 0.34 -11.37
N ALA A 114 -5.93 1.01 -10.22
CA ALA A 114 -6.09 2.45 -10.10
C ALA A 114 -5.06 3.24 -10.91
N ALA A 115 -3.80 2.80 -10.90
CA ALA A 115 -2.78 3.38 -11.75
C ALA A 115 -3.10 3.19 -13.25
N GLN A 116 -3.52 2.00 -13.65
CA GLN A 116 -3.93 1.72 -15.05
C GLN A 116 -5.14 2.56 -15.46
N PHE A 117 -6.12 2.71 -14.57
CA PHE A 117 -7.29 3.55 -14.79
C PHE A 117 -6.92 5.02 -15.02
N GLY A 118 -6.04 5.57 -14.17
CA GLY A 118 -5.49 6.91 -14.34
C GLY A 118 -4.74 7.12 -15.65
N LEU A 119 -4.07 6.07 -16.14
CA LEU A 119 -3.41 6.02 -17.46
C LEU A 119 -4.36 5.75 -18.64
N LYS A 120 -5.68 5.72 -18.40
CA LYS A 120 -6.71 5.40 -19.41
C LYS A 120 -6.60 4.01 -20.03
N GLN A 121 -5.94 3.08 -19.34
CA GLN A 121 -5.80 1.68 -19.75
C GLN A 121 -6.99 0.86 -19.26
N CYS A 122 -8.18 1.18 -19.77
CA CYS A 122 -9.47 0.66 -19.27
C CYS A 122 -9.54 -0.87 -19.16
N THR A 123 -9.10 -1.60 -20.20
CA THR A 123 -9.13 -3.06 -20.19
C THR A 123 -8.30 -3.65 -19.05
N ALA A 124 -7.10 -3.12 -18.81
CA ALA A 124 -6.23 -3.60 -17.75
C ALA A 124 -6.75 -3.22 -16.37
N ALA A 125 -7.25 -1.99 -16.22
CA ALA A 125 -7.83 -1.50 -14.97
C ALA A 125 -9.04 -2.33 -14.51
N LEU A 126 -9.96 -2.63 -15.44
CA LEU A 126 -11.13 -3.47 -15.16
C LEU A 126 -10.73 -4.88 -14.75
N ALA A 127 -9.83 -5.52 -15.51
CA ALA A 127 -9.35 -6.86 -15.20
C ALA A 127 -8.64 -6.91 -13.84
N GLY A 128 -7.80 -5.92 -13.53
CA GLY A 128 -7.10 -5.82 -12.26
C GLY A 128 -8.04 -5.63 -11.08
N GLN A 129 -9.00 -4.71 -11.18
CA GLN A 129 -9.96 -4.45 -10.10
C GLN A 129 -10.92 -5.61 -9.90
N GLN A 130 -11.37 -6.26 -10.96
CA GLN A 130 -12.19 -7.48 -10.89
C GLN A 130 -11.46 -8.58 -10.12
N LYS A 131 -10.18 -8.82 -10.46
CA LYS A 131 -9.35 -9.81 -9.76
C LYS A 131 -9.16 -9.44 -8.28
N ALA A 132 -9.02 -8.15 -7.98
CA ALA A 132 -8.91 -7.67 -6.61
C ALA A 132 -10.18 -8.01 -5.79
N VAL A 133 -11.37 -7.77 -6.37
CA VAL A 133 -12.67 -8.11 -5.74
C VAL A 133 -12.81 -9.62 -5.53
N GLU A 134 -12.43 -10.44 -6.50
CA GLU A 134 -12.49 -11.91 -6.40
C GLU A 134 -11.63 -12.49 -5.28
N LEU A 135 -10.51 -11.83 -4.95
CA LEU A 135 -9.55 -12.30 -3.97
C LEU A 135 -9.75 -11.67 -2.58
N LEU A 136 -10.84 -10.93 -2.37
CA LEU A 136 -11.15 -10.34 -1.06
C LEU A 136 -11.36 -11.43 0.01
N PRO A 137 -10.65 -11.37 1.14
CA PRO A 137 -10.88 -12.28 2.25
C PRO A 137 -12.28 -12.08 2.85
N ALA A 138 -12.93 -13.18 3.23
CA ALA A 138 -14.31 -13.16 3.72
C ALA A 138 -14.43 -12.48 5.10
N GLU A 139 -13.36 -12.54 5.90
CA GLU A 139 -13.24 -11.97 7.24
C GLU A 139 -13.03 -10.45 7.24
N TRP A 140 -12.80 -9.83 6.08
CA TRP A 140 -12.63 -8.38 6.01
C TRP A 140 -13.94 -7.64 6.32
N PRO A 141 -13.84 -6.43 6.91
CA PRO A 141 -15.00 -5.60 7.19
C PRO A 141 -15.88 -5.42 5.94
N ALA A 142 -17.20 -5.49 6.08
CA ALA A 142 -18.13 -5.35 4.97
C ALA A 142 -17.91 -4.04 4.20
N ALA A 143 -17.74 -2.93 4.91
CA ALA A 143 -17.46 -1.62 4.32
C ALA A 143 -16.21 -1.60 3.43
N GLU A 144 -15.19 -2.38 3.79
CA GLU A 144 -13.95 -2.49 3.02
C GLU A 144 -14.20 -3.26 1.71
N ARG A 145 -14.91 -4.40 1.80
CA ARG A 145 -15.28 -5.19 0.61
C ARG A 145 -16.19 -4.40 -0.35
N GLU A 146 -17.14 -3.64 0.20
CA GLU A 146 -18.00 -2.74 -0.55
C GLU A 146 -17.23 -1.59 -1.23
N ARG A 147 -16.12 -1.11 -0.66
CA ARG A 147 -15.27 -0.10 -1.31
C ARG A 147 -14.71 -0.65 -2.63
N PHE A 148 -14.13 -1.85 -2.62
CA PHE A 148 -13.57 -2.46 -3.83
C PHE A 148 -14.63 -2.66 -4.91
N GLN A 149 -15.83 -3.08 -4.52
CA GLN A 149 -16.96 -3.29 -5.43
C GLN A 149 -17.45 -1.97 -6.05
N ARG A 150 -17.60 -0.90 -5.24
CA ARG A 150 -17.94 0.43 -5.76
C ARG A 150 -16.89 0.94 -6.75
N LYS A 151 -15.60 0.77 -6.43
CA LYS A 151 -14.50 1.15 -7.33
C LYS A 151 -14.54 0.42 -8.67
N LEU A 152 -14.91 -0.87 -8.66
CA LEU A 152 -15.11 -1.64 -9.88
C LEU A 152 -16.27 -1.07 -10.72
N GLN A 153 -17.39 -0.73 -10.10
CA GLN A 153 -18.53 -0.10 -10.77
C GLN A 153 -18.14 1.25 -11.37
N ASP A 154 -17.40 2.09 -10.63
CA ASP A 154 -16.89 3.36 -11.13
C ASP A 154 -16.06 3.18 -12.41
N TYR A 155 -15.18 2.16 -12.43
CA TYR A 155 -14.37 1.86 -13.62
C TYR A 155 -15.23 1.35 -14.76
N GLN A 156 -16.22 0.49 -14.50
CA GLN A 156 -17.13 -0.02 -15.53
C GLN A 156 -17.92 1.10 -16.18
N SER A 157 -18.45 2.03 -15.39
CA SER A 157 -19.18 3.20 -15.90
C SER A 157 -18.28 4.15 -16.67
N ALA A 158 -17.09 4.45 -16.17
CA ALA A 158 -16.18 5.40 -16.81
C ALA A 158 -15.50 4.83 -18.08
N CYS A 159 -15.34 3.52 -18.17
CA CYS A 159 -14.74 2.84 -19.32
C CYS A 159 -15.74 2.29 -20.33
N ALA A 160 -17.05 2.44 -20.07
CA ALA A 160 -18.06 2.13 -21.08
C ALA A 160 -17.87 3.04 -22.30
N ALA A 161 -17.80 2.45 -23.49
CA ALA A 161 -17.81 3.24 -24.72
C ALA A 161 -19.13 4.04 -24.77
N PRO A 162 -19.11 5.32 -25.18
CA PRO A 162 -20.35 6.04 -25.41
C PRO A 162 -21.17 5.25 -26.44
N PRO A 163 -22.51 5.17 -26.29
CA PRO A 163 -23.34 4.47 -27.25
C PRO A 163 -23.04 5.04 -28.63
N SER A 164 -22.53 4.20 -29.52
CA SER A 164 -22.32 4.54 -30.91
C SER A 164 -23.63 5.05 -31.45
N ALA A 165 -23.69 6.36 -31.72
CA ALA A 165 -24.82 6.97 -32.39
C ALA A 165 -24.95 6.28 -33.74
N THR A 166 -25.89 5.36 -33.84
CA THR A 166 -26.31 4.71 -35.08
C THR A 166 -26.67 5.83 -36.05
N ARG A 167 -25.99 5.87 -37.19
CA ARG A 167 -26.40 6.64 -38.36
C ARG A 167 -26.68 5.68 -39.49
#